data_AF-A0A1H8UJ75-F1
#
_entry.id   AF-A0A1H8UJ75-F1
#
_cell.length_a   1.000
_cell.length_b   1.000
_cell.length_c   1.000
_cell.angle_alpha   90.00
_cell.angle_beta   90.00
_cell.angle_gamma   90.00
#
_symmetry.space_group_name_H-M   'P 1'
#
loop_
_entity.id
_entity.type
_entity.pdbx_description
1 polymer ?
#
loop_
_entity_poly.entity_id
_entity_poly.type
_entity_poly.pdbx_seq_one_letter_code
_entity_poly.pdbx_strand_id
1 'polypeptide(L)'
;MLELSPYFKAISRQPHMCPRCGHRLELRPLELTWDGAVWHCGCCGWFQTVIAPKAAEMGQREPGPIPAPAKPRYCGRIIEVDFGVRPYRPT
;
A
#
# COMPACT_ATOMS: atom_id res chain seq x y z
N MET A 1 2.46 -9.32 -22.43
CA MET A 1 2.78 -9.11 -21.00
C MET A 1 2.23 -7.76 -20.62
N LEU A 2 1.22 -7.71 -19.75
CA LEU A 2 0.68 -6.44 -19.25
C LEU A 2 1.67 -5.85 -18.24
N GLU A 3 2.04 -4.58 -18.43
CA GLU A 3 2.93 -3.90 -17.51
C GLU A 3 2.20 -3.55 -16.21
N LEU A 4 2.88 -3.73 -15.07
CA LEU A 4 2.37 -3.28 -13.78
C LEU A 4 2.23 -1.75 -13.77
N SER A 5 1.14 -1.25 -13.20
CA SER A 5 0.98 0.20 -12.96
C SER A 5 2.12 0.74 -12.09
N PRO A 6 2.44 2.05 -12.17
CA PRO A 6 3.47 2.66 -11.33
C PRO A 6 3.26 2.39 -9.84
N TYR A 7 2.01 2.36 -9.39
CA TYR A 7 1.64 1.94 -8.04
C TYR A 7 2.14 0.53 -7.76
N PHE A 8 1.70 -0.46 -8.55
CA PHE A 8 2.09 -1.86 -8.36
C PHE A 8 3.60 -2.11 -8.50
N LYS A 9 4.29 -1.33 -9.35
CA LYS A 9 5.75 -1.35 -9.49
C LYS A 9 6.46 -0.83 -8.24
N ALA A 10 5.87 0.12 -7.51
CA ALA A 10 6.41 0.61 -6.26
C ALA A 10 6.21 -0.41 -5.12
N ILE A 11 5.01 -0.97 -4.98
CA ILE A 11 4.72 -1.98 -3.95
C ILE A 11 5.45 -3.30 -4.19
N SER A 12 5.68 -3.74 -5.44
CA SER A 12 6.43 -4.98 -5.71
C SER A 12 7.89 -4.95 -5.23
N ARG A 13 8.45 -3.75 -4.98
CA ARG A 13 9.79 -3.57 -4.41
C ARG A 13 9.83 -3.82 -2.90
N GLN A 14 8.69 -3.73 -2.22
CA GLN A 14 8.60 -3.98 -0.79
C GLN A 14 8.54 -5.50 -0.54
N PRO A 15 9.24 -6.01 0.48
CA PRO A 15 9.13 -7.42 0.85
C PRO A 15 7.78 -7.66 1.54
N HIS A 16 6.92 -8.47 0.93
CA HIS A 16 5.69 -8.95 1.54
C HIS A 16 5.82 -10.44 1.87
N MET A 17 5.42 -10.81 3.09
CA MET A 17 5.51 -12.20 3.57
C MET A 17 4.13 -12.86 3.54
N CYS A 18 4.10 -14.14 3.21
CA CYS A 18 2.89 -14.94 3.23
C CYS A 18 2.39 -15.12 4.67
N PRO A 19 1.12 -14.79 4.97
CA PRO A 19 0.59 -14.93 6.32
C PRO A 19 0.44 -16.40 6.76
N ARG A 20 0.49 -17.37 5.83
CA ARG A 20 0.39 -18.80 6.14
C ARG A 20 1.73 -19.49 6.40
N CYS A 21 2.77 -19.16 5.63
CA CYS A 21 4.02 -19.92 5.63
C CYS A 21 5.29 -19.07 5.73
N GLY A 22 5.17 -17.74 5.86
CA GLY A 22 6.31 -16.83 6.02
C GLY A 22 7.19 -16.60 4.79
N HIS A 23 6.94 -17.31 3.67
CA HIS A 23 7.70 -17.13 2.44
C HIS A 23 7.34 -15.81 1.74
N ARG A 24 8.29 -15.29 0.96
CA ARG A 24 8.09 -14.06 0.18
C ARG A 24 6.97 -14.24 -0.85
N LEU A 25 6.12 -13.23 -0.94
CA LEU A 25 5.04 -13.14 -1.93
C LEU A 25 5.54 -12.51 -3.24
N GLU A 26 4.97 -12.97 -4.34
CA GLU A 26 5.14 -12.42 -5.68
C GLU A 26 3.90 -11.60 -6.06
N LEU A 27 4.09 -10.41 -6.63
CA LEU A 27 3.00 -9.63 -7.18
C LEU A 27 2.85 -9.93 -8.67
N ARG A 28 1.65 -10.32 -9.10
CA ARG A 28 1.34 -10.61 -10.51
C ARG A 28 0.24 -9.67 -11.00
N PRO A 29 0.36 -9.05 -12.18
CA PRO A 29 -0.71 -8.22 -12.73
C PRO A 29 -1.93 -9.09 -13.09
N LEU A 30 -3.14 -8.53 -12.97
CA LEU A 30 -4.35 -9.15 -13.52
C LEU A 30 -4.48 -8.82 -14.99
N GLU A 31 -4.84 -9.80 -15.81
CA GLU A 31 -4.88 -9.60 -17.27
C GLU A 31 -6.05 -8.71 -17.73
N LEU A 32 -7.09 -8.61 -16.91
CA LEU A 32 -8.33 -7.90 -17.24
C LEU A 32 -8.32 -6.43 -16.79
N THR A 33 -7.37 -6.00 -15.96
CA THR A 33 -7.40 -4.68 -15.31
C THR A 33 -6.00 -4.12 -15.07
N TRP A 34 -5.78 -2.84 -15.39
CA TRP A 34 -4.53 -2.14 -15.05
C TRP A 34 -4.43 -1.77 -13.57
N ASP A 35 -5.58 -1.72 -12.89
CA ASP A 35 -5.70 -1.33 -11.48
C ASP A 35 -5.78 -2.53 -10.53
N GLY A 36 -5.60 -3.75 -11.05
CA GLY A 36 -5.64 -4.98 -10.27
C GLY A 36 -4.37 -5.81 -10.36
N ALA A 37 -3.98 -6.39 -9.23
CA ALA A 37 -2.89 -7.35 -9.14
C ALA A 37 -3.23 -8.44 -8.11
N VAL A 38 -2.45 -9.52 -8.08
CA VAL A 38 -2.60 -10.64 -7.16
C VAL A 38 -1.26 -10.86 -6.45
N TRP A 39 -1.29 -10.86 -5.12
CA TRP A 39 -0.24 -11.45 -4.32
C TRP A 39 -0.35 -12.96 -4.38
N HIS A 40 0.73 -13.64 -4.72
CA HIS A 40 0.79 -15.08 -4.84
C HIS A 40 1.98 -15.65 -4.06
N CYS A 41 1.74 -16.72 -3.30
CA CYS A 41 2.78 -17.48 -2.63
C CYS A 41 3.11 -18.75 -3.44
N GLY A 42 4.31 -18.82 -4.00
CA GLY A 42 4.79 -20.00 -4.73
C GLY A 42 5.02 -21.26 -3.87
N CYS A 43 5.03 -21.13 -2.53
CA CYS A 43 5.27 -22.26 -1.62
C CYS A 43 3.96 -22.97 -1.22
N CYS A 44 2.96 -22.24 -0.72
CA CYS A 44 1.73 -22.82 -0.18
C CYS A 44 0.47 -22.53 -1.01
N GLY A 45 0.60 -21.83 -2.14
CA GLY A 45 -0.51 -21.49 -3.03
C GLY A 45 -1.47 -20.43 -2.48
N TRP A 46 -1.17 -19.81 -1.34
CA TRP A 46 -1.96 -18.68 -0.84
C TRP A 46 -1.94 -17.51 -1.82
N PHE A 47 -3.09 -16.89 -2.07
CA PHE A 47 -3.19 -15.71 -2.90
C PHE A 47 -4.19 -14.68 -2.33
N GLN A 48 -3.98 -13.42 -2.70
CA GLN A 48 -4.89 -12.32 -2.39
C GLN A 48 -4.90 -11.30 -3.53
N THR A 49 -6.08 -10.98 -4.03
CA THR A 49 -6.28 -9.90 -4.99
C THR A 49 -6.15 -8.55 -4.30
N VAL A 50 -5.46 -7.61 -4.94
CA VAL A 50 -5.29 -6.23 -4.51
C VAL A 50 -5.67 -5.29 -5.64
N ILE A 51 -6.35 -4.21 -5.28
CA ILE A 51 -6.78 -3.16 -6.20
C ILE A 51 -6.02 -1.89 -5.84
N ALA A 52 -5.59 -1.14 -6.85
CA ALA A 52 -4.96 0.15 -6.65
C ALA A 52 -5.95 1.10 -5.93
N PRO A 53 -5.47 1.91 -4.96
CA PRO A 53 -6.32 2.92 -4.36
C PRO A 53 -6.76 3.94 -5.41
N LYS A 54 -7.92 4.57 -5.21
CA LYS A 54 -8.51 5.53 -6.17
C LYS A 54 -7.54 6.63 -6.66
N ALA A 55 -6.66 7.11 -5.79
CA ALA A 55 -5.65 8.12 -6.12
C ALA A 55 -4.54 7.62 -7.06
N ALA A 56 -4.44 6.30 -7.26
CA ALA A 56 -3.46 5.64 -8.10
C ALA A 56 -4.09 4.79 -9.22
N GLU A 57 -5.41 4.91 -9.41
CA GLU A 57 -6.11 4.35 -10.56
C GLU A 57 -5.58 4.98 -11.85
N MET A 58 -5.24 4.16 -12.84
CA MET A 58 -4.73 4.59 -14.15
C MET A 58 -5.86 4.82 -15.15
N GLY A 59 -7.07 5.12 -14.67
CA GLY A 59 -8.27 5.34 -15.46
C GLY A 59 -8.04 6.26 -16.67
N GLN A 60 -8.83 6.04 -17.73
CA GLN A 60 -8.82 6.88 -18.94
C GLN A 60 -8.77 8.39 -18.58
N ARG A 61 -7.69 9.08 -18.98
CA ARG A 61 -7.41 10.54 -18.82
C ARG A 61 -8.58 11.41 -19.37
N GLU A 62 -8.90 12.65 -18.93
CA GLU A 62 -8.30 13.73 -18.09
C GLU A 62 -9.36 14.88 -17.92
N PRO A 63 -9.11 16.12 -17.37
CA PRO A 63 -7.94 16.70 -16.68
C PRO A 63 -8.23 17.54 -15.40
N GLY A 64 -7.21 17.72 -14.55
CA GLY A 64 -7.19 18.79 -13.54
C GLY A 64 -5.78 19.03 -12.98
N PRO A 65 -5.36 20.29 -12.75
CA PRO A 65 -4.02 20.58 -12.27
C PRO A 65 -3.84 19.99 -10.88
N ILE A 66 -2.76 19.23 -10.71
CA ILE A 66 -2.33 18.69 -9.41
C ILE A 66 -2.07 19.90 -8.49
N PRO A 67 -2.82 20.11 -7.39
CA PRO A 67 -2.41 21.09 -6.41
C PRO A 67 -1.07 20.63 -5.84
N ALA A 68 -0.07 21.52 -5.90
CA ALA A 68 1.25 21.24 -5.38
C ALA A 68 1.14 20.73 -3.92
N PRO A 69 1.90 19.69 -3.53
CA PRO A 69 1.91 19.25 -2.14
C PRO A 69 2.33 20.43 -1.26
N ALA A 70 1.46 20.79 -0.31
CA ALA A 70 1.81 21.77 0.71
C ALA A 70 3.10 21.28 1.39
N LYS A 71 4.17 22.08 1.29
CA LYS A 71 5.45 21.77 1.93
C LYS A 71 5.19 21.47 3.41
N PRO A 72 5.60 20.31 3.95
CA PRO A 72 5.51 20.11 5.38
C PRO A 72 6.47 21.11 6.05
N ARG A 73 5.91 22.06 6.80
CA ARG A 73 6.69 22.95 7.66
C ARG A 73 7.12 22.19 8.91
N TYR A 74 8.08 21.27 8.78
CA TYR A 74 8.83 20.80 9.94
C TYR A 74 10.00 21.76 10.17
N CYS A 75 9.79 22.75 11.02
CA CYS A 75 10.86 23.46 11.70
C CYS A 75 10.62 23.27 13.20
N GLY A 76 11.16 22.19 13.75
CA GLY A 76 11.01 21.87 15.16
C GLY A 76 11.25 20.40 15.43
N ARG A 77 12.39 20.10 16.07
CA ARG A 77 12.62 18.86 16.82
C ARG A 77 11.54 18.79 17.90
N ILE A 78 10.73 17.74 17.96
CA ILE A 78 10.05 17.38 19.21
C ILE A 78 10.48 15.97 19.58
N ILE A 79 11.07 15.93 20.76
CA ILE A 79 11.68 14.82 21.46
C ILE A 79 10.56 14.11 22.24
N GLU A 80 10.66 12.80 22.38
CA GLU A 80 9.74 11.86 23.05
C GLU A 80 9.30 12.28 24.47
N VAL A 81 8.08 11.89 24.89
CA VAL A 81 7.84 11.33 26.24
C VAL A 81 6.50 10.57 26.32
N ASP A 82 6.58 9.39 26.94
CA ASP A 82 5.53 8.43 27.27
C ASP A 82 4.59 8.98 28.37
N PHE A 83 3.27 8.85 28.20
CA PHE A 83 2.30 8.99 29.31
C PHE A 83 1.09 8.08 29.06
N GLY A 84 1.20 6.84 29.54
CA GLY A 84 0.01 6.03 29.81
C GLY A 84 -0.88 6.69 30.86
N VAL A 85 -2.19 6.81 30.58
CA VAL A 85 -3.21 7.10 31.60
C VAL A 85 -4.51 6.37 31.24
N ARG A 86 -4.91 5.37 32.02
CA ARG A 86 -6.30 4.88 32.07
C ARG A 86 -7.08 5.69 33.11
N PRO A 87 -8.20 6.35 32.77
CA PRO A 87 -9.07 6.92 33.80
C PRO A 87 -9.98 5.84 34.40
N TYR A 88 -9.95 5.76 35.73
CA TYR A 88 -10.74 4.92 36.62
C TYR A 88 -12.24 5.27 36.57
N ARG A 89 -13.12 4.27 36.56
CA ARG A 89 -14.56 4.44 36.85
C ARG A 89 -14.94 3.60 38.08
N PRO A 90 -15.30 4.23 39.21
CA PRO A 90 -16.03 3.56 40.28
C PRO A 90 -17.53 3.69 40.05
N THR A 91 -18.24 2.55 40.11
CA THR A 91 -19.44 2.24 40.92
C THR A 91 -20.05 0.98 40.36
#